data_AF-A0A147HU13-F1
#
_entry.id   AF-A0A147HU13-F1
#
_cell.length_a   1.000
_cell.length_b   1.000
_cell.length_c   1.000
_cell.angle_alpha   90.00
_cell.angle_beta   90.00
_cell.angle_gamma   90.00
#
_symmetry.space_group_name_H-M   'P 1'
#
loop_
_entity.id
_entity.type
_entity.pdbx_description
1 polymer ?
#
loop_
_entity_poly.entity_id
_entity_poly.type
_entity_poly.pdbx_seq_one_letter_code
_entity_poly.pdbx_strand_id
1 'polypeptide(L)' 'MVVRYADLALETSAGRTKLVERVDRAARDFCAAYDPQDDTAIFDPHLASARYCPGYAILLFMNKAPASVRRAYREGVGKK' A
#
# COMPACT_ATOMS: atom_id res chain seq x y z
N MET A 1 2.82 -5.27 9.14
CA MET A 1 2.82 -5.88 7.79
C MET A 1 3.82 -5.15 6.90
N VAL A 2 4.78 -5.83 6.29
CA VAL A 2 5.79 -5.20 5.41
C VAL A 2 5.54 -5.69 3.99
N VAL A 3 5.14 -4.79 3.08
CA VAL A 3 5.08 -5.12 1.65
C VAL A 3 6.50 -5.45 1.19
N ARG A 4 6.72 -6.68 0.72
CA ARG A 4 8.02 -7.08 0.17
C ARG A 4 8.07 -6.79 -1.32
N TYR A 5 9.11 -6.06 -1.73
CA TYR A 5 9.34 -5.60 -3.11
C TYR A 5 10.75 -5.93 -3.64
N ALA A 6 11.61 -6.58 -2.84
CA ALA A 6 13.00 -6.87 -3.23
C ALA A 6 13.10 -7.88 -4.40
N ASP A 7 12.05 -8.66 -4.65
CA ASP A 7 11.96 -9.64 -5.73
C ASP A 7 11.38 -9.06 -7.03
N LEU A 8 11.01 -7.78 -7.06
CA LEU A 8 10.40 -7.14 -8.22
C LEU A 8 11.44 -6.38 -9.06
N ALA A 9 11.40 -6.63 -10.37
CA ALA A 9 12.13 -5.87 -11.39
C ALA A 9 11.47 -4.49 -11.63
N LEU A 10 11.68 -3.54 -10.69
CA LEU A 10 10.98 -2.25 -10.62
C LEU A 10 11.21 -1.31 -11.81
N GLU A 11 12.27 -1.53 -12.58
CA GLU A 11 12.60 -0.83 -13.82
C GLU A 11 11.68 -1.24 -14.98
N THR A 12 11.14 -2.46 -14.94
CA THR A 12 10.27 -2.99 -16.00
C THR A 12 8.82 -2.53 -15.82
N SER A 13 8.04 -2.51 -16.90
CA SER A 13 6.59 -2.27 -16.80
C SER A 13 5.91 -3.38 -15.98
N ALA A 14 6.26 -4.64 -16.22
CA ALA A 14 5.67 -5.79 -15.53
C ALA A 14 5.95 -5.77 -14.02
N GLY A 15 7.17 -5.42 -13.59
CA GLY A 15 7.50 -5.31 -12.18
C GLY A 15 6.77 -4.16 -11.49
N ARG A 16 6.59 -3.02 -12.17
CA ARG A 16 5.77 -1.91 -11.68
C ARG A 16 4.29 -2.28 -11.54
N THR A 17 3.72 -2.98 -12.52
CA THR A 17 2.34 -3.47 -12.43
C THR A 17 2.17 -4.42 -11.24
N LYS A 18 3.07 -5.38 -11.06
CA LYS A 18 3.07 -6.28 -9.89
C LYS A 18 3.23 -5.54 -8.57
N LEU A 19 4.06 -4.49 -8.54
CA LEU A 19 4.19 -3.63 -7.36
C LEU A 19 2.85 -2.99 -7.01
N VAL A 20 2.15 -2.41 -7.99
CA VAL A 20 0.82 -1.80 -7.78
C VAL A 20 -0.16 -2.82 -7.23
N GLU A 21 -0.26 -4.00 -7.86
CA GLU A 21 -1.16 -5.07 -7.41
C GLU A 21 -0.87 -5.53 -5.98
N ARG A 22 0.41 -5.67 -5.60
CA ARG A 22 0.79 -6.07 -4.25
C ARG A 22 0.46 -5.00 -3.22
N VAL A 23 0.71 -3.74 -3.55
CA VAL A 23 0.39 -2.60 -2.66
C VAL A 23 -1.13 -2.49 -2.49
N ASP A 24 -1.90 -2.64 -3.57
CA ASP A 24 -3.37 -2.61 -3.52
C ASP A 24 -3.93 -3.78 -2.69
N ARG A 25 -3.40 -4.99 -2.86
CA ARG A 25 -3.78 -6.16 -2.05
C ARG A 25 -3.44 -5.95 -0.57
N ALA A 26 -2.20 -5.56 -0.29
CA ALA A 26 -1.76 -5.25 1.06
C ALA A 26 -2.64 -4.19 1.73
N ALA A 27 -3.06 -3.16 1.00
CA ALA A 27 -3.91 -2.11 1.57
C ALA A 27 -5.28 -2.67 1.96
N ARG A 28 -5.87 -3.52 1.12
CA ARG A 28 -7.15 -4.19 1.42
C ARG A 28 -7.02 -5.14 2.61
N ASP A 29 -5.97 -5.96 2.65
CA ASP A 29 -5.72 -6.91 3.73
C ASP A 29 -5.52 -6.17 5.06
N PHE A 30 -4.76 -5.07 5.05
CA PHE A 30 -4.58 -4.21 6.22
C PHE A 30 -5.92 -3.61 6.69
N CYS A 31 -6.72 -3.07 5.78
CA CYS A 31 -8.03 -2.51 6.11
C CYS A 31 -9.02 -3.54 6.64
N ALA A 32 -8.97 -4.78 6.13
CA ALA A 32 -9.80 -5.88 6.61
C ALA A 32 -9.39 -6.35 8.02
N ALA A 33 -8.10 -6.23 8.35
CA ALA A 33 -7.56 -6.59 9.65
C ALA A 33 -7.57 -5.44 10.67
N TYR A 34 -7.77 -4.19 10.23
CA TYR A 34 -7.80 -3.04 11.10
C TYR A 34 -9.07 -3.05 11.95
N ASP A 35 -8.91 -3.28 13.24
CA ASP A 35 -9.97 -3.18 14.23
C ASP A 35 -9.88 -1.83 14.96
N PRO A 36 -10.85 -0.91 14.78
CA PRO A 36 -10.87 0.38 15.47
C PRO A 36 -11.05 0.27 16.98
N GLN A 37 -11.36 -0.92 17.51
CA GLN A 37 -11.49 -1.20 18.94
C GLN A 37 -10.25 -1.91 19.53
N ASP A 38 -9.23 -2.18 18.72
CA ASP A 38 -7.96 -2.73 19.19
C ASP A 38 -7.26 -1.71 20.10
N ASP A 39 -7.06 -2.10 21.36
CA ASP A 39 -6.46 -1.28 22.41
C ASP A 39 -4.95 -1.08 22.23
N THR A 40 -4.32 -1.88 21.36
CA THR A 40 -2.92 -1.75 20.96
C THR A 40 -2.74 -0.88 19.70
N ALA A 41 -3.83 -0.57 18.98
CA ALA A 41 -3.81 0.25 17.79
C ALA A 41 -4.16 1.71 18.10
N ILE A 42 -3.48 2.65 17.43
CA ILE A 42 -3.91 4.06 17.45
C ILE A 42 -5.10 4.19 16.52
N PHE A 43 -6.24 4.66 17.04
CA PHE A 43 -7.41 4.93 16.24
C PHE A 43 -7.14 5.99 15.16
N ASP A 44 -7.36 5.62 13.90
CA ASP A 44 -7.39 6.53 12.74
C ASP A 44 -8.77 6.45 12.04
N PRO A 45 -9.49 7.58 11.89
CA PRO A 45 -10.80 7.60 11.27
C PRO A 45 -10.79 7.29 9.77
N HIS A 46 -9.68 7.51 9.05
CA HIS A 46 -9.55 7.14 7.65
C HIS A 46 -9.41 5.63 7.49
N LEU A 47 -8.68 4.98 8.41
CA LEU A 47 -8.54 3.53 8.45
C LEU A 47 -9.83 2.83 8.91
N ALA A 48 -10.59 3.46 9.82
CA ALA A 48 -11.89 2.96 10.24
C ALA A 48 -12.98 3.08 9.16
N SER A 49 -12.77 3.89 8.12
CA SER A 49 -13.73 4.09 7.04
C SER A 49 -13.50 3.12 5.88
N ALA A 50 -14.47 2.25 5.61
CA ALA A 50 -14.43 1.37 4.43
C ALA A 50 -14.26 2.11 3.09
N ARG A 51 -14.69 3.38 3.03
CA ARG A 51 -14.55 4.24 1.84
C ARG A 51 -13.11 4.73 1.65
N TYR A 52 -12.45 5.12 2.74
CA TYR A 52 -11.16 5.81 2.66
C TYR A 52 -9.96 4.90 2.97
N CYS A 53 -10.17 3.78 3.64
CA CYS A 53 -9.09 2.98 4.19
C CYS A 53 -8.12 2.48 3.11
N PRO A 54 -8.54 1.81 2.01
CA PRO A 54 -7.55 1.30 1.06
C PRO A 54 -6.67 2.39 0.47
N GLY A 55 -7.24 3.56 0.16
CA GLY A 55 -6.47 4.70 -0.34
C GLY A 55 -5.50 5.26 0.71
N TYR A 56 -5.95 5.40 1.95
CA TYR A 56 -5.12 5.93 3.04
C TYR A 56 -4.00 4.94 3.44
N ALA A 57 -4.29 3.65 3.50
CA ALA A 57 -3.31 2.60 3.78
C ALA A 57 -2.20 2.57 2.71
N ILE A 58 -2.53 2.77 1.42
CA ILE A 58 -1.52 2.92 0.35
C ILE A 58 -0.59 4.11 0.64
N LEU A 59 -1.13 5.27 1.04
CA LEU A 59 -0.31 6.43 1.39
C LEU A 59 0.63 6.13 2.56
N LEU A 60 0.14 5.46 3.60
CA LEU A 60 0.97 5.04 4.74
C LEU A 60 2.11 4.12 4.32
N PHE A 61 1.82 3.11 3.48
CA PHE A 61 2.85 2.21 2.96
C PHE A 61 3.89 2.94 2.12
N MET A 62 3.44 3.84 1.24
CA MET A 62 4.34 4.60 0.38
C MET A 62 5.19 5.59 1.17
N ASN A 63 4.67 6.20 2.24
CA ASN A 63 5.46 7.10 3.11
C ASN A 63 6.63 6.39 3.81
N LYS A 64 6.51 5.09 4.08
CA LYS A 64 7.59 4.27 4.67
C LYS A 64 8.46 3.58 3.62
N ALA A 65 8.07 3.61 2.35
CA ALA A 65 8.78 2.92 1.29
C ALA A 65 10.03 3.71 0.80
N PRO A 66 11.09 3.01 0.33
CA PRO A 66 12.23 3.65 -0.31
C PRO A 66 11.84 4.54 -1.49
N ALA A 67 12.66 5.55 -1.80
CA ALA A 67 12.42 6.47 -2.91
C ALA A 67 12.25 5.77 -4.27
N SER A 68 13.04 4.72 -4.52
CA SER A 68 12.94 3.88 -5.73
C SER A 68 11.57 3.22 -5.87
N VAL A 69 11.05 2.65 -4.77
CA VAL A 69 9.73 2.00 -4.73
C VAL A 69 8.61 3.02 -4.94
N ARG A 70 8.68 4.18 -4.27
CA ARG A 70 7.69 5.27 -4.47
C ARG A 70 7.65 5.78 -5.91
N ARG A 71 8.81 5.85 -6.58
CA ARG A 71 8.90 6.22 -7.99
C ARG A 71 8.28 5.13 -8.88
N ALA A 72 8.70 3.88 -8.69
CA ALA A 72 8.20 2.73 -9.44
C ALA A 72 6.67 2.58 -9.33
N TYR A 73 6.12 2.77 -8.12
CA TYR A 73 4.66 2.74 -7.90
C TYR A 73 3.96 3.86 -8.67
N ARG A 74 4.43 5.12 -8.56
CA ARG A 74 3.85 6.26 -9.31
C ARG A 74 3.87 6.03 -10.82
N GLU A 75 4.97 5.53 -11.35
CA GLU A 75 5.08 5.19 -12.77
C GLU A 75 4.20 3.99 -13.17
N GLY A 76 3.90 3.08 -12.25
CA GLY A 76 2.98 1.96 -12.47
C GLY A 76 1.52 2.39 -12.47
N VAL A 77 1.13 3.29 -11.57
CA VAL A 77 -0.25 3.82 -11.49
C VAL A 77 -0.56 4.73 -12.69
N GLY A 78 0.38 5.56 -13.13
CA GLY A 78 0.17 6.44 -14.29
C GLY A 78 0.08 5.73 -15.65
N LYS A 79 0.25 4.41 -15.69
CA LYS A 79 0.08 3.57 -16.90
C LYS A 79 -1.21 2.74 -16.90
N LYS A 80 -2.00 2.79 -15.83
CA LYS A 80 -3.35 2.20 -15.76
C LYS A 80 -4.36 3.16 -16.39
#